data_AF-A0A8J7PQJ4-F1
#
_entry.id   AF-A0A8J7PQJ4-F1
#
_cell.length_a   1.000
_cell.length_b   1.000
_cell.length_c   1.000
_cell.angle_alpha   90.00
_cell.angle_beta   90.00
_cell.angle_gamma   90.00
#
_symmetry.space_group_name_H-M   'P 1'
#
loop_
_entity.id
_entity.type
_entity.pdbx_description
1 polymer ?
#
loop_
_entity_poly.entity_id
_entity_poly.type
_entity_poly.pdbx_seq_one_letter_code
_entity_poly.pdbx_strand_id
1 'polypeptide(L)'
;MRVLTAGAVLSLCLAGRAAAADEFPKGTFAIKTSDGAEWAVTFDDKGKFTAKHNGELGVKGSYKIAKDEIEFTDEDGPFATKGDDKTYTYKWKLDGKKLTFTKVKDENEGRVGVITGGSWEKKE
;
A
#
# COMPACT_ATOMS: atom_id res chain seq x y z
N MET A 1 1.92 19.21 67.57
CA MET A 1 3.17 18.52 67.17
C MET A 1 2.77 17.19 66.56
N ARG A 2 3.37 16.85 65.41
CA ARG A 2 3.20 15.64 64.55
C ARG A 2 2.13 15.70 63.45
N VAL A 3 2.61 16.28 62.35
CA VAL A 3 2.25 15.99 60.95
C VAL A 3 2.54 14.51 60.66
N LEU A 4 1.65 13.83 59.93
CA LEU A 4 2.01 12.72 59.03
C LEU A 4 1.09 12.78 57.80
N THR A 5 1.70 13.24 56.72
CA THR A 5 1.26 13.26 55.32
C THR A 5 1.26 11.84 54.72
N ALA A 6 0.50 11.66 53.63
CA ALA A 6 0.67 10.71 52.51
C ALA A 6 -0.57 9.81 52.28
N GLY A 7 -1.09 9.63 51.07
CA GLY A 7 -0.66 10.11 49.76
C GLY A 7 -1.78 9.83 48.75
N ALA A 8 -2.06 10.80 47.89
CA ALA A 8 -2.99 10.62 46.79
C ALA A 8 -2.31 9.76 45.70
N VAL A 9 -2.86 8.58 45.43
CA VAL A 9 -2.45 7.74 44.30
C VAL A 9 -3.10 8.32 43.04
N LEU A 10 -2.32 9.09 42.28
CA LEU A 10 -2.71 9.57 40.96
C LEU A 10 -2.60 8.39 39.98
N SER A 11 -3.72 7.70 39.72
CA SER A 11 -3.79 6.66 38.68
C SER A 11 -3.63 7.30 37.30
N LEU A 12 -2.41 7.21 36.77
CA LEU A 12 -2.08 7.60 35.41
C LEU A 12 -2.75 6.62 34.43
N CYS A 13 -3.93 6.98 33.91
CA CYS A 13 -4.52 6.27 32.79
C CYS A 13 -3.64 6.55 31.56
N LEU A 14 -2.73 5.61 31.24
CA LEU A 14 -2.13 5.57 29.91
C LEU A 14 -3.24 5.27 28.91
N ALA A 15 -3.82 6.31 28.32
CA ALA A 15 -4.60 6.18 27.10
C ALA A 15 -3.63 5.72 26.01
N GLY A 16 -3.48 4.40 25.87
CA GLY A 16 -2.83 3.83 24.70
C GLY A 16 -3.61 4.28 23.48
N ARG A 17 -3.05 5.21 22.69
CA ARG A 17 -3.49 5.41 21.32
C ARG A 17 -3.25 4.08 20.62
N ALA A 18 -4.30 3.28 20.45
CA ALA A 18 -4.31 2.31 19.37
C ALA A 18 -4.01 3.12 18.11
N ALA A 19 -2.81 2.93 17.54
CA ALA A 19 -2.53 3.46 16.22
C ALA A 19 -3.61 2.87 15.32
N ALA A 20 -4.52 3.72 14.84
CA ALA A 20 -5.39 3.33 13.75
C ALA A 20 -4.45 2.84 12.65
N ALA A 21 -4.51 1.55 12.31
CA ALA A 21 -3.84 1.09 11.11
C ALA A 21 -4.36 1.97 9.99
N ASP A 22 -3.47 2.66 9.28
CA ASP A 22 -3.88 3.47 8.14
C ASP A 22 -4.72 2.57 7.23
N GLU A 23 -5.90 3.04 6.84
CA GLU A 23 -6.70 2.32 5.87
C GLU A 23 -6.02 2.47 4.51
N PHE A 24 -5.89 1.36 3.77
CA PHE A 24 -5.26 1.40 2.46
C PHE A 24 -6.00 2.35 1.52
N PRO A 25 -5.29 3.31 0.89
CA PRO A 25 -5.95 4.37 0.14
C PRO A 25 -6.58 3.87 -1.16
N LYS A 26 -7.82 4.32 -1.42
CA LYS A 26 -8.52 4.07 -2.67
C LYS A 26 -8.27 5.18 -3.70
N GLY A 27 -8.58 4.87 -4.96
CA GLY A 27 -8.48 5.78 -6.10
C GLY A 27 -7.33 5.45 -7.03
N THR A 28 -7.00 6.39 -7.91
CA THR A 28 -5.96 6.23 -8.93
C THR A 28 -4.66 6.87 -8.49
N PHE A 29 -3.58 6.11 -8.60
CA PHE A 29 -2.21 6.56 -8.36
C PHE A 29 -1.38 6.34 -9.60
N ALA A 30 -0.45 7.25 -9.90
CA ALA A 30 0.39 7.12 -11.09
C ALA A 30 1.86 7.38 -10.80
N ILE A 31 2.71 6.76 -11.60
CA ILE A 31 4.15 6.95 -11.59
C ILE A 31 4.63 7.10 -13.04
N LYS A 32 5.64 7.95 -13.23
CA LYS A 32 6.42 8.00 -14.47
C LYS A 32 7.73 7.28 -14.26
N THR A 33 8.01 6.31 -15.10
CA THR A 33 9.27 5.57 -15.09
C THR A 33 10.36 6.35 -15.83
N SER A 34 11.62 6.01 -15.60
CA SER A 34 12.78 6.75 -16.15
C SER A 34 12.88 6.71 -17.67
N ASP A 35 12.27 5.71 -18.30
CA ASP A 35 12.13 5.56 -19.76
C ASP A 35 10.98 6.41 -20.35
N GLY A 36 10.26 7.17 -19.52
CA GLY A 36 9.20 8.08 -19.93
C GLY A 36 7.81 7.43 -20.02
N ALA A 37 7.68 6.13 -19.75
CA ALA A 37 6.38 5.49 -19.66
C ALA A 37 5.61 5.94 -18.41
N GLU A 38 4.27 5.96 -18.49
CA GLU A 38 3.40 6.22 -17.35
C GLU A 38 2.66 4.93 -16.97
N TRP A 39 2.73 4.58 -15.69
CA TRP A 39 1.86 3.58 -15.08
C TRP A 39 0.83 4.27 -14.20
N ALA A 40 -0.42 3.84 -14.30
CA ALA A 40 -1.51 4.31 -13.44
C ALA A 40 -2.28 3.11 -12.88
N VAL A 41 -2.34 2.98 -11.56
CA VAL A 41 -3.08 1.93 -10.87
C VAL A 41 -4.29 2.52 -10.15
N THR A 42 -5.46 1.94 -10.37
CA THR A 42 -6.70 2.27 -9.67
C THR A 42 -7.05 1.16 -8.71
N PHE A 43 -7.33 1.50 -7.45
CA PHE A 43 -7.80 0.60 -6.40
C PHE A 43 -9.26 0.92 -6.05
N ASP A 44 -10.14 -0.07 -6.16
CA ASP A 44 -11.56 0.07 -5.81
C ASP A 44 -11.87 -0.35 -4.35
N ASP A 45 -13.12 -0.20 -3.95
CA ASP A 45 -13.64 -0.58 -2.62
C ASP A 45 -13.89 -2.08 -2.45
N LYS A 46 -13.83 -2.86 -3.53
CA LYS A 46 -14.16 -4.29 -3.57
C LYS A 46 -12.92 -5.20 -3.60
N GLY A 47 -11.74 -4.63 -3.40
CA GLY A 47 -10.49 -5.37 -3.45
C GLY A 47 -10.08 -5.74 -4.88
N LYS A 48 -10.41 -4.91 -5.87
CA LYS A 48 -9.93 -5.02 -7.25
C LYS A 48 -9.01 -3.86 -7.61
N PHE A 49 -8.02 -4.17 -8.43
CA PHE A 49 -7.14 -3.18 -9.00
C PHE A 49 -7.13 -3.27 -10.53
N THR A 50 -6.82 -2.14 -11.16
CA THR A 50 -6.52 -2.08 -12.59
C THR A 50 -5.32 -1.17 -12.78
N ALA A 51 -4.23 -1.72 -13.33
CA ALA A 51 -3.08 -0.96 -13.76
C ALA A 51 -3.12 -0.75 -15.28
N LYS A 52 -2.88 0.49 -15.69
CA LYS A 52 -2.74 0.90 -17.08
C LYS A 52 -1.29 1.27 -17.36
N HIS A 53 -0.81 0.87 -18.52
CA HIS A 53 0.48 1.26 -19.06
C HIS A 53 0.23 2.20 -20.24
N ASN A 54 0.69 3.45 -20.16
CA ASN A 54 0.45 4.49 -21.15
C ASN A 54 -1.03 4.65 -21.55
N GLY A 55 -1.94 4.48 -20.57
CA GLY A 55 -3.38 4.61 -20.75
C GLY A 55 -4.11 3.34 -21.23
N GLU A 56 -3.37 2.33 -21.69
CA GLU A 56 -3.93 1.04 -22.11
C GLU A 56 -3.95 0.05 -20.94
N LEU A 57 -4.86 -0.94 -20.99
CA LEU A 57 -4.93 -1.98 -19.95
C LEU A 57 -3.60 -2.73 -19.88
N GLY A 58 -2.94 -2.66 -18.73
CA GLY A 58 -1.73 -3.44 -18.47
C GLY A 58 -2.05 -4.75 -17.74
N VAL A 59 -2.70 -4.62 -16.58
CA VAL A 59 -3.14 -5.75 -15.76
C VAL A 59 -4.34 -5.36 -14.92
N LYS A 60 -5.26 -6.30 -14.69
CA LYS A 60 -6.30 -6.18 -13.66
C LYS A 60 -6.28 -7.42 -12.79
N GLY A 61 -6.73 -7.25 -11.56
CA GLY A 61 -6.71 -8.33 -10.59
C GLY A 61 -7.40 -7.97 -9.29
N SER A 62 -7.14 -8.76 -8.27
CA SER A 62 -7.60 -8.54 -6.90
C SER A 62 -6.45 -8.15 -5.98
N TYR A 63 -6.78 -7.49 -4.88
CA TYR A 63 -5.83 -7.22 -3.81
C TYR A 63 -6.47 -7.41 -2.43
N LYS A 64 -5.63 -7.73 -1.45
CA LYS A 64 -5.99 -7.87 -0.04
C LYS A 64 -5.01 -7.08 0.81
N ILE A 65 -5.50 -6.50 1.90
CA ILE A 65 -4.69 -5.73 2.84
C ILE A 65 -4.57 -6.50 4.14
N ALA A 66 -3.35 -6.67 4.62
CA ALA A 66 -3.05 -7.23 5.93
C ALA A 66 -2.06 -6.30 6.64
N LYS A 67 -2.58 -5.46 7.55
CA LYS A 67 -1.80 -4.40 8.22
C LYS A 67 -1.14 -3.46 7.19
N ASP A 68 0.19 -3.37 7.19
CA ASP A 68 1.02 -2.56 6.30
C ASP A 68 1.38 -3.29 5.00
N GLU A 69 0.83 -4.49 4.75
CA GLU A 69 1.08 -5.26 3.54
C GLU A 69 -0.15 -5.30 2.62
N ILE A 70 0.13 -5.26 1.32
CA ILE A 70 -0.82 -5.48 0.25
C ILE A 70 -0.37 -6.71 -0.53
N GLU A 71 -1.26 -7.70 -0.66
CA GLU A 71 -1.12 -8.83 -1.55
C GLU A 71 -1.95 -8.55 -2.80
N PHE A 72 -1.35 -8.70 -3.97
CA PHE A 72 -2.01 -8.62 -5.25
C PHE A 72 -2.15 -10.01 -5.84
N THR A 73 -3.15 -10.20 -6.69
CA THR A 73 -3.30 -11.39 -7.53
C THR A 73 -3.72 -10.96 -8.92
N ASP A 74 -2.87 -11.23 -9.90
CA ASP A 74 -3.15 -11.01 -11.32
C ASP A 74 -4.29 -11.91 -11.79
N GLU A 75 -5.24 -11.34 -12.53
CA GLU A 75 -6.36 -12.07 -13.12
C GLU A 75 -6.31 -12.05 -14.65
N ASP A 76 -5.96 -10.91 -15.25
CA ASP A 76 -6.01 -10.74 -16.71
C ASP A 76 -5.25 -9.48 -17.18
N GLY A 77 -4.87 -9.46 -18.47
CA GLY A 77 -4.13 -8.36 -19.11
C GLY A 77 -2.77 -8.79 -19.67
N PRO A 78 -2.17 -7.98 -20.58
CA PRO A 78 -0.91 -8.33 -21.25
C PRO A 78 0.30 -8.45 -20.31
N PHE A 79 0.27 -7.81 -19.14
CA PHE A 79 1.32 -7.91 -18.12
C PHE A 79 0.94 -8.84 -16.96
N ALA A 80 -0.23 -9.50 -17.03
CA ALA A 80 -0.64 -10.45 -16.01
C ALA A 80 0.23 -11.71 -16.04
N THR A 81 0.72 -12.09 -14.87
CA THR A 81 1.47 -13.33 -14.66
C THR A 81 0.54 -14.49 -14.26
N LYS A 82 1.00 -15.73 -14.44
CA LYS A 82 0.24 -16.96 -14.16
C LYS A 82 1.04 -17.87 -13.22
N GLY A 83 0.40 -18.92 -12.72
CA GLY A 83 1.05 -19.86 -11.80
C GLY A 83 1.33 -19.20 -10.45
N ASP A 84 2.50 -19.49 -9.88
CA ASP A 84 2.91 -18.97 -8.57
C ASP A 84 3.28 -17.48 -8.60
N ASP A 85 3.73 -16.96 -9.75
CA ASP A 85 4.15 -15.56 -9.92
C ASP A 85 2.99 -14.55 -9.99
N LYS A 86 1.76 -15.06 -10.15
CA LYS A 86 0.54 -14.24 -10.22
C LYS A 86 0.23 -13.52 -8.91
N THR A 87 0.75 -14.01 -7.79
CA THR A 87 0.50 -13.46 -6.46
C THR A 87 1.79 -12.87 -5.91
N TYR A 88 1.73 -11.61 -5.50
CA TYR A 88 2.89 -10.85 -5.04
C TYR A 88 2.51 -9.86 -3.95
N THR A 89 3.45 -9.58 -3.05
CA THR A 89 3.20 -8.86 -1.80
C THR A 89 4.19 -7.72 -1.63
N TYR A 90 3.67 -6.58 -1.20
CA TYR A 90 4.44 -5.38 -0.90
C TYR A 90 4.00 -4.79 0.43
N LYS A 91 4.95 -4.22 1.19
CA LYS A 91 4.62 -3.23 2.20
C LYS A 91 4.21 -1.95 1.52
N TRP A 92 3.27 -1.22 2.09
CA TRP A 92 2.82 0.05 1.55
C TRP A 92 2.90 1.15 2.61
N LYS A 93 3.09 2.39 2.15
CA LYS A 93 3.02 3.59 2.99
C LYS A 93 2.38 4.71 2.21
N LEU A 94 1.43 5.40 2.84
CA LEU A 94 0.87 6.64 2.32
C LEU A 94 1.43 7.84 3.09
N ASP A 95 2.00 8.80 2.37
CA ASP A 95 2.44 10.09 2.92
C ASP A 95 1.75 11.21 2.11
N GLY A 96 0.69 11.79 2.68
CA GLY A 96 -0.18 12.72 1.97
C GLY A 96 -0.84 12.08 0.75
N LYS A 97 -0.44 12.52 -0.46
CA LYS A 97 -0.92 11.99 -1.76
C LYS A 97 0.05 11.01 -2.42
N LYS A 98 1.12 10.59 -1.72
CA LYS A 98 2.18 9.74 -2.27
C LYS A 98 2.13 8.35 -1.66
N LEU A 99 1.87 7.35 -2.50
CA LEU A 99 1.87 5.94 -2.13
C LEU A 99 3.20 5.31 -2.53
N THR A 100 3.91 4.71 -1.59
CA THR A 100 5.15 3.97 -1.85
C THR A 100 4.99 2.51 -1.49
N PHE A 101 5.71 1.66 -2.22
CA PHE A 101 5.75 0.22 -2.00
C PHE A 101 7.16 -0.26 -1.73
N THR A 102 7.30 -1.24 -0.85
CA THR A 102 8.56 -1.94 -0.59
C THR A 102 8.33 -3.43 -0.77
N LYS A 103 9.17 -4.08 -1.58
CA LYS A 103 9.06 -5.51 -1.91
C LYS A 103 9.04 -6.36 -0.65
N VAL A 104 8.05 -7.25 -0.54
CA VAL A 104 8.03 -8.35 0.44
C VAL A 104 8.27 -9.67 -0.30
N LYS A 105 7.45 -9.96 -1.32
CA LYS A 105 7.57 -11.15 -2.17
C LYS A 105 7.11 -10.84 -3.59
N ASP A 106 8.01 -10.90 -4.55
CA ASP A 106 7.69 -10.82 -5.98
C ASP A 106 8.91 -11.32 -6.79
N GLU A 107 8.76 -12.36 -7.60
CA GLU A 107 9.86 -12.91 -8.40
C GLU A 107 10.00 -12.22 -9.77
N ASN A 108 9.02 -11.39 -10.16
CA ASN A 108 9.04 -10.65 -11.40
C ASN A 108 9.82 -9.34 -11.24
N GLU A 109 11.11 -9.36 -11.56
CA GLU A 109 12.00 -8.21 -11.40
C GLU A 109 11.58 -6.97 -12.22
N GLY A 110 10.94 -7.16 -13.38
CA GLY A 110 10.40 -6.06 -14.17
C GLY A 110 9.26 -5.34 -13.43
N ARG A 111 8.32 -6.10 -12.87
CA ARG A 111 7.22 -5.58 -12.05
C ARG A 111 7.73 -4.93 -10.76
N VAL A 112 8.73 -5.53 -10.11
CA VAL A 112 9.41 -4.95 -8.95
C VAL A 112 9.97 -3.57 -9.28
N GLY A 113 10.72 -3.44 -10.37
CA GLY A 113 11.30 -2.18 -10.80
C GLY A 113 10.26 -1.06 -10.98
N VAL A 114 9.09 -1.39 -11.52
CA VAL A 114 7.98 -0.42 -11.66
C VAL A 114 7.34 -0.09 -10.31
N ILE A 115 6.96 -1.11 -9.52
CA ILE A 115 6.21 -0.91 -8.28
C ILE A 115 7.02 -0.16 -7.23
N THR A 116 8.32 -0.48 -7.08
CA THR A 116 9.19 0.13 -6.08
C THR A 116 10.03 1.28 -6.62
N GLY A 117 9.89 1.63 -7.90
CA GLY A 117 10.73 2.63 -8.58
C GLY A 117 10.55 4.07 -8.09
N GLY A 118 9.51 4.35 -7.29
CA GLY A 118 9.28 5.69 -6.75
C GLY A 118 7.95 5.83 -6.01
N SER A 119 7.57 7.09 -5.78
CA SER A 119 6.28 7.45 -5.19
C SER A 119 5.20 7.51 -6.27
N TRP A 120 4.15 6.74 -6.09
CA TRP A 120 2.95 6.82 -6.91
C TRP A 120 2.08 7.98 -6.41
N GLU A 121 1.80 8.94 -7.27
CA GLU A 121 1.06 10.16 -6.92
C GLU A 121 -0.43 9.98 -7.18
N LYS A 122 -1.26 10.31 -6.19
CA LYS A 122 -2.71 10.26 -6.32
C LYS A 122 -3.18 11.25 -7.38
N LYS A 123 -3.88 10.76 -8.41
CA LYS A 123 -4.57 11.61 -9.39
C LYS A 123 -5.83 12.19 -8.72
N GLU A 124 -6.07 13.48 -8.93
CA GLU A 124 -7.23 14.21 -8.39
C GLU A 124 -8.55 13.80 -9.04
#